data_AF-A0A6J7T1Q4-F1
#
_entry.id   AF-A0A6J7T1Q4-F1
#
_cell.length_a   1.000
_cell.length_b   1.000
_cell.length_c   1.000
_cell.angle_alpha   90.00
_cell.angle_beta   90.00
_cell.angle_gamma   90.00
#
_symmetry.space_group_name_H-M   'P 1'
#
loop_
_entity.id
_entity.type
_entity.pdbx_description
1 polymer ?
#
loop_
_entity_poly.entity_id
_entity_poly.type
_entity_poly.pdbx_seq_one_letter_code
_entity_poly.pdbx_strand_id
1 'polypeptide(L)'
;MPLDDVHSILEEITSNAMEPDYRNHRPRRVAISTRHRIIAATGLVVVAFLVTSTIQIGVKNRARQTDVVKATKVGLIEQIQRADDRRGALFVEVSAMSVAIDLLQRRNLQLSTQGVELAKIIDNALTYSGDRAVAGEGVVIRLDAKSAKNPVLDVDLQAITNGLWGAGAEAISISGIRLNALSAIRHAGDAVLVDYRPVSSPYEIAVVGDSLRIRAELKNGELGRLLLSLKRDYGISASITPKRSVSIAGHSSTSLRYASRVPA
;
A
#
# COMPACT_ATOMS: atom_id res chain seq x y z
N MET A 1 -0.59 -96.60 -15.52
CA MET A 1 -2.00 -96.20 -15.64
C MET A 1 -2.03 -95.05 -16.64
N PRO A 2 -2.73 -95.17 -17.78
CA PRO A 2 -2.38 -94.48 -19.02
C PRO A 2 -2.89 -93.03 -19.02
N LEU A 3 -2.16 -92.12 -19.69
CA LEU A 3 -2.43 -90.69 -19.79
C LEU A 3 -3.58 -90.32 -20.75
N ASP A 4 -4.35 -91.29 -21.23
CA ASP A 4 -5.37 -91.08 -22.27
C ASP A 4 -6.71 -90.55 -21.71
N ASP A 5 -6.97 -90.68 -20.40
CA ASP A 5 -8.26 -90.30 -19.79
C ASP A 5 -8.42 -88.77 -19.58
N VAL A 6 -7.33 -88.00 -19.47
CA VAL A 6 -7.42 -86.56 -19.15
C VAL A 6 -7.78 -85.73 -20.40
N HIS A 7 -7.40 -86.21 -21.59
CA HIS A 7 -7.72 -85.52 -22.84
C HIS A 7 -9.20 -85.63 -23.19
N SER A 8 -9.82 -86.79 -22.89
CA SER A 8 -11.25 -87.04 -23.12
C SER A 8 -12.16 -86.15 -22.27
N ILE A 9 -11.78 -85.86 -21.03
CA ILE A 9 -12.59 -85.04 -20.11
C ILE A 9 -12.58 -83.56 -20.51
N LEU A 10 -11.48 -83.08 -21.11
CA LEU A 10 -11.38 -81.70 -21.61
C LEU A 10 -12.14 -81.50 -22.94
N GLU A 11 -12.22 -82.52 -23.81
CA GLU A 11 -13.03 -82.49 -25.04
C GLU A 11 -14.54 -82.55 -24.76
N GLU A 12 -14.96 -83.28 -23.73
CA GLU A 12 -16.39 -83.41 -23.37
C GLU A 12 -16.93 -82.14 -22.68
N ILE A 13 -16.13 -81.47 -21.86
CA ILE A 13 -16.53 -80.21 -21.21
C ILE A 13 -16.53 -79.04 -22.21
N THR A 14 -15.58 -79.01 -23.16
CA THR A 14 -15.53 -77.92 -24.16
C THR A 14 -16.59 -78.06 -25.26
N SER A 15 -17.00 -79.29 -25.60
CA SER A 15 -18.08 -79.51 -26.59
C SER A 15 -19.49 -79.27 -26.04
N ASN A 16 -19.69 -79.32 -24.71
CA ASN A 16 -20.99 -79.18 -24.06
C ASN A 16 -21.14 -77.95 -23.13
N ALA A 17 -20.16 -77.04 -23.05
CA ALA A 17 -20.19 -75.84 -22.18
C ALA A 17 -21.09 -74.67 -22.65
N MET A 18 -21.97 -74.87 -23.63
CA MET A 18 -22.92 -73.85 -24.07
C MET A 18 -24.34 -74.38 -23.90
N GLU A 19 -25.03 -73.93 -22.84
CA GLU A 19 -26.46 -74.16 -22.60
C GLU A 19 -27.25 -73.92 -23.91
N PRO A 20 -28.24 -74.75 -24.27
CA PRO A 20 -28.99 -74.63 -25.52
C PRO A 20 -29.60 -73.22 -25.77
N ASP A 21 -29.86 -72.46 -24.70
CA ASP A 21 -30.45 -71.11 -24.75
C ASP A 21 -29.47 -69.99 -25.15
N TYR A 22 -28.15 -70.22 -25.13
CA TYR A 22 -27.18 -69.20 -25.56
C TYR A 22 -26.95 -69.17 -27.08
N ARG A 23 -27.39 -70.19 -27.83
CA ARG A 23 -27.10 -70.32 -29.28
C ARG A 23 -27.95 -69.45 -30.21
N ASN A 24 -28.89 -68.65 -29.68
CA ASN A 24 -29.80 -67.84 -30.50
C ASN A 24 -29.96 -66.37 -30.09
N HIS A 25 -28.98 -65.78 -29.39
CA HIS A 25 -28.96 -64.32 -29.21
C HIS A 25 -28.23 -63.64 -30.37
N ARG A 26 -28.84 -63.66 -31.56
CA ARG A 26 -28.54 -62.63 -32.55
C ARG A 26 -28.85 -61.29 -31.88
N PRO A 27 -27.96 -60.27 -31.89
CA PRO A 27 -28.36 -58.96 -31.42
C PRO A 27 -29.60 -58.60 -32.23
N ARG A 28 -30.75 -58.51 -31.58
CA ARG A 28 -31.97 -58.01 -32.20
C ARG A 28 -31.61 -56.58 -32.59
N ARG A 29 -31.22 -56.38 -33.85
CA ARG A 29 -31.22 -55.05 -34.47
C ARG A 29 -32.68 -54.65 -34.43
N VAL A 30 -33.07 -54.00 -33.34
CA VAL A 30 -34.34 -53.29 -33.28
C VAL A 30 -34.24 -52.34 -34.46
N ALA A 31 -35.00 -52.60 -35.52
CA ALA A 31 -35.12 -51.69 -36.63
C ALA A 31 -35.82 -50.46 -36.07
N ILE A 32 -35.02 -49.54 -35.53
CA ILE A 32 -35.50 -48.25 -35.05
C ILE A 32 -36.10 -47.59 -36.28
N SER A 33 -37.43 -47.49 -36.28
CA SER A 33 -38.19 -46.79 -37.32
C SER A 33 -37.50 -45.47 -37.67
N THR A 34 -37.44 -45.12 -38.95
CA THR A 34 -36.85 -43.86 -39.43
C THR A 34 -37.41 -42.66 -38.67
N ARG A 35 -38.68 -42.75 -38.21
CA ARG A 35 -39.31 -41.74 -37.34
C ARG A 35 -38.64 -41.59 -35.98
N HIS A 36 -38.24 -42.69 -35.32
CA HIS A 36 -37.54 -42.62 -34.03
C HIS A 36 -36.10 -42.10 -34.16
N ARG A 37 -35.43 -42.35 -35.29
CA ARG A 37 -34.13 -41.74 -35.59
C ARG A 37 -34.23 -40.22 -35.80
N ILE A 38 -35.27 -39.77 -36.51
CA ILE A 38 -35.53 -38.33 -36.72
C ILE A 38 -35.87 -37.65 -35.38
N ILE A 39 -36.72 -38.26 -34.54
CA ILE A 39 -37.08 -37.73 -33.21
C ILE A 39 -35.86 -37.66 -32.28
N ALA A 40 -34.98 -38.66 -32.30
CA ALA A 40 -33.74 -38.63 -31.51
C ALA A 40 -32.78 -37.54 -32.00
N ALA A 41 -32.65 -37.36 -33.33
CA ALA A 41 -31.79 -36.33 -33.91
C ALA A 41 -32.31 -34.92 -33.62
N THR A 42 -33.61 -34.66 -33.74
CA THR A 42 -34.21 -33.36 -33.41
C THR A 42 -34.12 -33.07 -31.91
N GLY A 43 -34.33 -34.09 -31.06
CA GLY A 43 -34.13 -33.97 -29.61
C GLY A 43 -32.70 -33.56 -29.24
N LEU A 44 -31.69 -34.16 -29.89
CA LEU A 44 -30.28 -33.83 -29.66
C LEU A 44 -29.94 -32.39 -30.07
N VAL A 45 -30.48 -31.91 -31.20
CA VAL A 45 -30.29 -30.53 -31.67
C VAL A 45 -30.92 -29.52 -30.70
N VAL A 46 -32.11 -29.80 -30.18
CA VAL A 46 -32.77 -28.93 -29.20
C VAL A 46 -31.98 -28.88 -27.89
N VAL A 47 -31.46 -30.01 -27.40
CA VAL A 47 -30.61 -30.05 -26.22
C VAL A 47 -29.30 -29.28 -26.45
N ALA A 48 -28.63 -29.46 -27.59
CA ALA A 48 -27.43 -28.71 -27.94
C ALA A 48 -27.68 -27.19 -28.03
N PHE A 49 -28.83 -26.78 -28.54
CA PHE A 49 -29.24 -25.38 -28.58
C PHE A 49 -29.50 -24.80 -27.19
N LEU A 50 -30.15 -25.56 -26.30
CA LEU A 50 -30.38 -25.15 -24.91
C LEU A 50 -29.05 -25.04 -24.12
N VAL A 51 -28.13 -25.98 -24.33
CA VAL A 51 -26.81 -25.95 -23.69
C VAL A 51 -25.96 -24.77 -24.20
N THR A 52 -25.94 -24.50 -25.51
CA THR A 52 -25.18 -23.36 -26.05
C THR A 52 -25.77 -22.01 -25.62
N SER A 53 -27.10 -21.89 -25.57
CA SER A 53 -27.80 -20.68 -25.09
C SER A 53 -27.49 -20.38 -23.61
N THR A 54 -27.53 -21.40 -22.74
CA THR A 54 -27.20 -21.23 -21.31
C THR A 54 -25.74 -20.81 -21.09
N ILE A 55 -24.80 -21.37 -21.86
CA ILE A 55 -23.39 -20.96 -21.84
C ILE A 55 -23.24 -19.49 -22.31
N GLN A 56 -23.91 -19.08 -23.39
CA GLN A 56 -23.85 -17.71 -23.90
C GLN A 56 -24.42 -16.67 -22.92
N ILE A 57 -25.50 -17.00 -22.19
CA ILE A 57 -26.04 -16.14 -21.14
C ILE A 57 -25.04 -16.03 -19.97
N GLY A 58 -24.41 -17.14 -19.58
CA GLY A 58 -23.39 -17.16 -18.52
C GLY A 58 -22.15 -16.31 -18.83
N VAL A 59 -21.65 -16.36 -20.07
CA VAL A 59 -20.49 -15.57 -20.50
C VAL A 59 -20.80 -14.07 -20.52
N LYS A 60 -21.99 -13.67 -21.00
CA LYS A 60 -22.43 -12.26 -21.04
C LYS A 60 -22.60 -11.66 -19.63
N ASN A 61 -23.11 -12.45 -18.69
CA ASN A 61 -23.25 -12.00 -17.29
C ASN A 61 -21.90 -11.84 -16.60
N ARG A 62 -20.92 -12.69 -16.91
CA ARG A 62 -19.56 -12.59 -16.35
C ARG A 62 -18.83 -11.33 -16.82
N ALA A 63 -18.94 -11.00 -18.11
CA ALA A 63 -18.38 -9.76 -18.67
C ALA A 63 -18.99 -8.51 -18.02
N ARG A 64 -20.33 -8.46 -17.89
CA ARG A 64 -21.02 -7.35 -17.21
C ARG A 64 -20.62 -7.21 -15.74
N GLN A 65 -20.50 -8.32 -15.01
CA GLN A 65 -20.03 -8.28 -13.62
C GLN A 65 -18.60 -7.76 -13.51
N THR A 66 -17.69 -8.17 -14.40
CA THR A 66 -16.31 -7.64 -14.40
C THR A 66 -16.24 -6.15 -14.73
N ASP A 67 -17.11 -5.66 -15.61
CA ASP A 67 -17.14 -4.25 -16.01
C ASP A 67 -17.71 -3.36 -14.91
N VAL A 68 -18.78 -3.81 -14.22
CA VAL A 68 -19.33 -3.10 -13.06
C VAL A 68 -18.31 -3.04 -11.93
N VAL A 69 -17.65 -4.15 -11.58
CA VAL A 69 -16.62 -4.18 -10.52
C VAL A 69 -15.43 -3.27 -10.86
N LYS A 70 -14.99 -3.25 -12.13
CA LYS A 70 -13.95 -2.32 -12.59
C LYS A 70 -14.40 -0.86 -12.48
N ALA A 71 -15.61 -0.53 -12.93
CA ALA A 71 -16.15 0.83 -12.86
C ALA A 71 -16.31 1.31 -11.40
N THR A 72 -16.79 0.46 -10.49
CA THR A 72 -16.88 0.77 -9.05
C THR A 72 -15.50 1.00 -8.45
N LYS A 73 -14.49 0.17 -8.78
CA LYS A 73 -13.11 0.36 -8.32
C LYS A 73 -12.53 1.68 -8.81
N VAL A 74 -12.72 2.03 -10.08
CA VAL A 74 -12.26 3.31 -10.65
C VAL A 74 -12.93 4.48 -9.94
N GLY A 75 -14.25 4.43 -9.74
CA GLY A 75 -14.99 5.47 -9.02
C GLY A 75 -14.53 5.65 -7.57
N LEU A 76 -14.20 4.57 -6.87
CA LEU A 76 -13.67 4.64 -5.50
C LEU A 76 -12.27 5.25 -5.45
N ILE A 77 -11.38 4.87 -6.36
CA ILE A 77 -10.04 5.47 -6.47
C ILE A 77 -10.15 6.98 -6.71
N GLU A 78 -11.05 7.40 -7.59
CA GLU A 78 -11.27 8.82 -7.87
C GLU A 78 -11.80 9.58 -6.64
N GLN A 79 -12.70 8.98 -5.86
CA GLN A 79 -13.19 9.58 -4.61
C GLN A 79 -12.08 9.70 -3.57
N ILE A 80 -11.24 8.68 -3.41
CA ILE A 80 -10.08 8.70 -2.51
C ILE A 80 -9.12 9.81 -2.93
N GLN A 81 -8.78 9.88 -4.22
CA GLN A 81 -7.89 10.93 -4.73
C GLN A 81 -8.45 12.33 -4.48
N ARG A 82 -9.75 12.55 -4.75
CA ARG A 82 -10.41 13.83 -4.46
C ARG A 82 -10.41 14.17 -2.97
N ALA A 83 -10.59 13.18 -2.10
CA ALA A 83 -10.54 13.39 -0.65
C ALA A 83 -9.12 13.74 -0.18
N ASP A 84 -8.10 13.07 -0.72
CA ASP A 84 -6.69 13.36 -0.44
C ASP A 84 -6.28 14.75 -0.94
N ASP A 85 -6.66 15.12 -2.16
CA ASP A 85 -6.41 16.45 -2.73
C ASP A 85 -7.09 17.54 -1.88
N ARG A 86 -8.33 17.30 -1.45
CA ARG A 86 -9.07 18.23 -0.58
C ARG A 86 -8.40 18.38 0.78
N ARG A 87 -7.93 17.28 1.36
CA ARG A 87 -7.17 17.29 2.62
C ARG A 87 -5.87 18.08 2.47
N GLY A 88 -5.16 17.90 1.35
CA GLY A 88 -3.97 18.67 1.01
C GLY A 88 -4.25 20.17 0.92
N ALA A 89 -5.31 20.57 0.22
CA ALA A 89 -5.73 21.97 0.10
C ALA A 89 -6.09 22.58 1.46
N LEU A 90 -6.87 21.88 2.28
CA LEU A 90 -7.23 22.34 3.64
C LEU A 90 -5.99 22.49 4.53
N PHE A 91 -4.99 21.62 4.39
CA PHE A 91 -3.74 21.75 5.16
C PHE A 91 -2.95 23.00 4.77
N VAL A 92 -2.86 23.30 3.46
CA VAL A 92 -2.23 24.54 2.98
C VAL A 92 -2.97 25.76 3.52
N GLU A 93 -4.30 25.73 3.53
CA GLU A 93 -5.13 26.80 4.10
C GLU A 93 -4.92 26.98 5.61
N VAL A 94 -4.96 25.90 6.40
CA VAL A 94 -4.66 25.94 7.85
C VAL A 94 -3.27 26.48 8.13
N SER A 95 -2.28 26.09 7.31
CA SER A 95 -0.91 26.59 7.43
C SER A 95 -0.84 28.09 7.15
N ALA A 96 -1.51 28.57 6.10
CA ALA A 96 -1.56 29.99 5.77
C ALA A 96 -2.28 30.82 6.85
N MET A 97 -3.40 30.32 7.38
CA MET A 97 -4.12 30.95 8.48
C MET A 97 -3.27 31.02 9.76
N SER A 98 -2.52 29.95 10.07
CA SER A 98 -1.62 29.92 11.22
C SER A 98 -0.51 30.99 11.11
N VAL A 99 0.06 31.17 9.91
CA VAL A 99 1.03 32.24 9.63
C VAL A 99 0.39 33.62 9.81
N ALA A 100 -0.85 33.82 9.32
CA ALA A 100 -1.56 35.09 9.49
C ALA A 100 -1.84 35.42 10.96
N ILE A 101 -2.28 34.42 11.75
CA ILE A 101 -2.51 34.57 13.20
C ILE A 101 -1.22 34.98 13.90
N ASP A 102 -0.10 34.31 13.60
CA ASP A 102 1.20 34.64 14.20
C ASP A 102 1.65 36.07 13.90
N LEU A 103 1.49 36.53 12.65
CA LEU A 103 1.82 37.90 12.26
C LEU A 103 0.99 38.94 13.03
N LEU A 104 -0.31 38.71 13.18
CA LEU A 104 -1.20 39.61 13.93
C LEU A 104 -0.86 39.60 15.43
N GLN A 105 -0.60 38.44 16.01
CA GLN A 105 -0.23 38.30 17.41
C GLN A 105 1.10 39.02 17.71
N ARG A 106 2.10 38.88 16.85
CA ARG A 106 3.38 39.60 16.98
C ARG A 106 3.21 41.11 16.92
N ARG A 107 2.41 41.60 15.97
CA ARG A 107 2.16 43.04 15.84
C ARG A 107 1.57 43.62 17.13
N ASN A 108 0.65 42.91 17.77
CA ASN A 108 0.07 43.34 19.04
C ASN A 108 1.06 43.26 20.21
N LEU A 109 1.86 42.19 20.28
CA LEU A 109 2.87 42.03 21.34
C LEU A 109 3.99 43.07 21.26
N GLN A 110 4.33 43.55 20.06
CA GLN A 110 5.36 44.58 19.86
C GLN A 110 4.93 45.99 20.34
N LEU A 111 3.68 46.19 20.75
CA LEU A 111 3.18 47.49 21.23
C LEU A 111 3.64 47.84 22.65
N SER A 112 4.28 46.92 23.37
CA SER A 112 4.80 47.16 24.72
C SER A 112 6.11 46.42 24.96
N THR A 113 6.95 46.94 25.86
CA THR A 113 8.20 46.29 26.27
C THR A 113 7.98 44.92 26.90
N GLN A 114 6.93 44.78 27.73
CA GLN A 114 6.52 43.49 28.29
C GLN A 114 6.05 42.51 27.21
N GLY A 115 5.31 42.98 26.20
CA GLY A 115 4.86 42.15 25.10
C GLY A 115 6.01 41.65 24.22
N VAL A 116 7.08 42.44 24.05
CA VAL A 116 8.30 41.99 23.34
C VAL A 116 8.99 40.84 24.07
N GLU A 117 9.12 40.91 25.39
CA GLU A 117 9.68 39.79 26.18
C GLU A 117 8.77 38.55 26.15
N LEU A 118 7.45 38.74 26.26
CA LEU A 118 6.49 37.65 26.13
C LEU A 118 6.53 37.01 24.74
N ALA A 119 6.71 37.81 23.68
CA ALA A 119 6.84 37.30 22.32
C ALA A 119 8.05 36.37 22.17
N LYS A 120 9.19 36.66 22.81
CA LYS A 120 10.36 35.76 22.81
C LYS A 120 10.07 34.43 23.48
N ILE A 121 9.36 34.45 24.62
CA ILE A 121 8.98 33.22 25.34
C ILE A 121 8.05 32.36 24.46
N ILE A 122 7.05 32.99 23.83
CA ILE A 122 6.13 32.31 22.92
C ILE A 122 6.89 31.76 21.71
N ASP A 123 7.80 32.53 21.11
CA ASP A 123 8.59 32.13 19.96
C ASP A 123 9.43 30.88 20.23
N ASN A 124 10.10 30.84 21.39
CA ASN A 124 10.86 29.69 21.84
C ASN A 124 9.94 28.48 22.05
N ALA A 125 8.81 28.65 22.74
CA ALA A 125 7.86 27.56 22.99
C ALA A 125 7.31 26.96 21.69
N LEU A 126 6.93 27.81 20.72
CA LEU A 126 6.43 27.36 19.41
C LEU A 126 7.54 26.69 18.57
N THR A 127 8.78 27.12 18.73
CA THR A 127 9.93 26.47 18.07
C THR A 127 10.17 25.07 18.62
N TYR A 128 10.14 24.90 19.95
CA TYR A 128 10.28 23.60 20.60
C TYR A 128 9.09 22.66 20.37
N SER A 129 7.86 23.18 20.32
CA SER A 129 6.68 22.36 19.97
C SER A 129 6.63 21.97 18.49
N GLY A 130 7.46 22.61 17.66
CA GLY A 130 7.50 22.42 16.22
C GLY A 130 6.42 23.21 15.47
N ASP A 131 5.62 24.03 16.14
CA ASP A 131 4.55 24.85 15.55
C ASP A 131 5.10 26.08 14.81
N ARG A 132 6.37 26.43 15.06
CA ARG A 132 7.07 27.51 14.35
C ARG A 132 7.89 27.00 13.19
N ALA A 133 7.79 27.70 12.07
CA ALA A 133 8.72 27.55 10.95
C ALA A 133 10.14 27.92 11.39
N VAL A 134 11.11 27.09 11.02
CA VAL A 134 12.52 27.31 11.31
C VAL A 134 13.32 27.31 10.03
N ALA A 135 14.35 28.15 9.97
CA ALA A 135 15.28 28.17 8.86
C ALA A 135 16.70 28.28 9.40
N GLY A 136 17.61 27.50 8.84
CA GLY A 136 19.00 27.45 9.29
C GLY A 136 19.85 26.56 8.41
N GLU A 137 21.13 26.45 8.73
CA GLU A 137 22.01 25.49 8.08
C GLU A 137 21.45 24.07 8.24
N GLY A 138 21.70 23.20 7.26
CA GLY A 138 21.11 21.89 7.28
C GLY A 138 21.52 20.96 6.16
N VAL A 139 20.81 19.85 6.09
CA VAL A 139 21.03 18.78 5.12
C VAL A 139 19.68 18.32 4.58
N VAL A 140 19.63 18.06 3.27
CA VAL A 140 18.50 17.39 2.63
C VAL A 140 18.94 15.99 2.23
N ILE A 141 18.26 14.98 2.76
CA ILE A 141 18.50 13.56 2.47
C ILE A 141 17.36 13.09 1.58
N ARG A 142 17.68 12.56 0.39
CA ARG A 142 16.70 11.97 -0.51
C ARG A 142 16.87 10.45 -0.52
N LEU A 143 15.85 9.74 -0.07
CA LEU A 143 15.78 8.28 -0.12
C LEU A 143 14.96 7.85 -1.33
N ASP A 144 15.59 7.19 -2.28
CA ASP A 144 14.96 6.66 -3.47
C ASP A 144 14.89 5.13 -3.43
N ALA A 145 13.67 4.61 -3.47
CA ALA A 145 13.34 3.20 -3.49
C ALA A 145 12.60 2.79 -4.77
N LYS A 146 12.56 3.63 -5.82
CA LYS A 146 11.84 3.31 -7.07
C LYS A 146 12.34 2.03 -7.75
N SER A 147 13.63 1.76 -7.66
CA SER A 147 14.27 0.55 -8.21
C SER A 147 14.71 -0.44 -7.13
N ALA A 148 14.24 -0.25 -5.89
CA ALA A 148 14.58 -1.11 -4.78
C ALA A 148 13.84 -2.45 -4.87
N LYS A 149 14.44 -3.50 -4.29
CA LYS A 149 13.82 -4.83 -4.18
C LYS A 149 12.60 -4.81 -3.26
N ASN A 150 12.68 -4.01 -2.19
CA ASN A 150 11.64 -3.83 -1.18
C ASN A 150 11.36 -2.33 -0.99
N PRO A 151 10.13 -1.94 -0.61
CA PRO A 151 9.83 -0.56 -0.25
C PRO A 151 10.56 -0.15 1.03
N VAL A 152 10.72 1.15 1.21
CA VAL A 152 11.13 1.73 2.50
C VAL A 152 10.03 1.46 3.52
N LEU A 153 10.42 0.92 4.68
CA LEU A 153 9.50 0.67 5.78
C LEU A 153 9.38 1.89 6.70
N ASP A 154 8.32 1.92 7.50
CA ASP A 154 8.16 2.97 8.52
C ASP A 154 9.26 2.93 9.58
N VAL A 155 9.71 1.73 9.97
CA VAL A 155 10.83 1.53 10.90
C VAL A 155 12.14 2.10 10.36
N ASP A 156 12.36 2.10 9.05
CA ASP A 156 13.56 2.70 8.44
C ASP A 156 13.52 4.22 8.59
N LEU A 157 12.38 4.83 8.29
CA LEU A 157 12.19 6.28 8.46
C LEU A 157 12.24 6.70 9.94
N GLN A 158 11.71 5.89 10.85
CA GLN A 158 11.81 6.12 12.29
C GLN A 158 13.27 6.07 12.75
N ALA A 159 14.03 5.04 12.35
CA ALA A 159 15.43 4.91 12.71
C ALA A 159 16.27 6.07 12.18
N ILE A 160 16.05 6.47 10.92
CA ILE A 160 16.72 7.63 10.32
C ILE A 160 16.39 8.91 11.08
N THR A 161 15.11 9.17 11.34
CA THR A 161 14.66 10.36 12.06
C THR A 161 15.24 10.42 13.47
N ASN A 162 15.19 9.32 14.22
CA ASN A 162 15.72 9.26 15.58
C ASN A 162 17.24 9.46 15.60
N GLY A 163 17.97 8.87 14.66
CA GLY A 163 19.41 9.09 14.55
C GLY A 163 19.75 10.54 14.19
N LEU A 164 18.94 11.21 13.37
CA LEU A 164 19.13 12.63 13.05
C LEU A 164 18.92 13.51 14.28
N TRP A 165 17.90 13.23 15.10
CA TRP A 165 17.74 13.89 16.40
C TRP A 165 18.95 13.65 17.31
N GLY A 166 19.44 12.40 17.39
CA GLY A 166 20.67 12.07 18.13
C GLY A 166 21.93 12.78 17.58
N ALA A 167 21.96 13.07 16.28
CA ALA A 167 23.04 13.81 15.61
C ALA A 167 22.98 15.32 15.86
N GLY A 168 21.96 15.84 16.55
CA GLY A 168 21.78 17.27 16.82
C GLY A 168 20.95 18.01 15.79
N ALA A 169 20.03 17.32 15.09
CA ALA A 169 18.99 18.01 14.35
C ALA A 169 18.13 18.87 15.30
N GLU A 170 17.82 20.09 14.87
CA GLU A 170 16.94 21.03 15.58
C GLU A 170 15.52 21.00 15.00
N ALA A 171 15.39 20.69 13.71
CA ALA A 171 14.12 20.40 13.08
C ALA A 171 14.26 19.42 11.94
N ILE A 172 13.23 18.59 11.74
CA ILE A 172 13.15 17.60 10.69
C ILE A 172 11.79 17.70 10.00
N SER A 173 11.76 17.58 8.68
CA SER A 173 10.56 17.26 7.94
C SER A 173 10.77 16.08 6.99
N ILE A 174 9.71 15.31 6.76
CA ILE A 174 9.68 14.24 5.75
C ILE A 174 8.66 14.64 4.69
N SER A 175 9.12 14.78 3.45
CA SER A 175 8.33 15.20 2.29
C SER A 175 7.48 16.45 2.57
N GLY A 176 8.09 17.43 3.26
CA GLY A 176 7.46 18.70 3.63
C GLY A 176 6.65 18.69 4.94
N ILE A 177 6.53 17.53 5.60
CA ILE A 177 5.78 17.38 6.85
C ILE A 177 6.70 17.59 8.05
N ARG A 178 6.54 18.71 8.76
CA ARG A 178 7.29 19.02 10.00
C ARG A 178 6.98 17.98 11.07
N LEU A 179 8.04 17.37 11.59
CA LEU A 179 7.96 16.47 12.73
C LEU A 179 8.06 17.22 14.06
N ASN A 180 7.33 16.71 15.05
CA ASN A 180 7.39 17.08 16.46
C ASN A 180 7.33 15.81 17.32
N ALA A 181 7.34 15.98 18.65
CA ALA A 181 7.31 14.87 19.60
C ALA A 181 6.06 13.96 19.50
N LEU A 182 4.99 14.43 18.86
CA LEU A 182 3.72 13.70 18.70
C LEU A 182 3.54 13.12 17.29
N SER A 183 4.46 13.40 16.38
CA SER A 183 4.36 12.97 14.99
C SER A 183 4.50 11.46 14.88
N ALA A 184 3.51 10.82 14.25
CA ALA A 184 3.52 9.38 14.02
C ALA A 184 4.16 9.05 12.66
N ILE A 185 5.05 8.06 12.61
CA ILE A 185 5.56 7.48 11.36
C ILE A 185 5.11 6.02 11.35
N ARG A 186 4.18 5.65 10.45
CA ARG A 186 3.53 4.32 10.49
C ARG A 186 3.27 3.77 9.10
N HIS A 187 3.37 2.48 8.95
CA HIS A 187 3.04 1.79 7.71
C HIS A 187 1.52 1.75 7.43
N ALA A 188 1.13 1.91 6.16
CA ALA A 188 -0.25 1.78 5.69
C ALA A 188 -0.29 1.22 4.25
N GLY A 189 -0.40 -0.10 4.12
CA GLY A 189 -0.43 -0.77 2.81
C GLY A 189 0.89 -0.55 2.07
N ASP A 190 0.85 0.06 0.89
CA ASP A 190 2.09 0.30 0.12
C ASP A 190 2.76 1.65 0.45
N ALA A 191 2.17 2.46 1.34
CA ALA A 191 2.67 3.79 1.71
C ALA A 191 3.08 3.86 3.17
N VAL A 192 3.94 4.83 3.49
CA VAL A 192 4.20 5.22 4.88
C VAL A 192 3.38 6.46 5.18
N LEU A 193 2.69 6.48 6.32
CA LEU A 193 2.05 7.65 6.86
C LEU A 193 3.04 8.41 7.74
N VAL A 194 3.27 9.68 7.44
CA VAL A 194 3.96 10.62 8.32
C VAL A 194 2.93 11.61 8.83
N ASP A 195 2.74 11.67 10.14
CA ASP A 195 1.72 12.51 10.77
C ASP A 195 0.35 12.29 10.12
N TYR A 196 -0.01 11.01 9.95
CA TYR A 196 -1.23 10.52 9.31
C TYR A 196 -1.43 10.93 7.85
N ARG A 197 -0.38 11.40 7.16
CA ARG A 197 -0.40 11.72 5.73
C ARG A 197 0.44 10.74 4.93
N PRO A 198 -0.10 10.17 3.84
CA PRO A 198 0.67 9.26 3.01
C PRO A 198 1.83 9.99 2.35
N VAL A 199 3.01 9.39 2.45
CA VAL A 199 4.22 9.77 1.74
C VAL A 199 4.76 8.55 1.01
N SER A 200 5.35 8.79 -0.16
CA SER A 200 5.87 7.73 -1.02
C SER A 200 7.25 8.09 -1.56
N SER A 201 7.98 7.07 -2.02
CA SER A 201 9.30 7.24 -2.61
C SER A 201 9.24 8.13 -3.86
N PRO A 202 10.15 9.11 -4.01
CA PRO A 202 11.33 9.35 -3.17
C PRO A 202 11.01 10.22 -1.96
N TYR A 203 11.49 9.80 -0.79
CA TYR A 203 11.30 10.53 0.47
C TYR A 203 12.35 11.63 0.59
N GLU A 204 11.91 12.86 0.81
CA GLU A 204 12.80 14.01 1.05
C GLU A 204 12.81 14.36 2.53
N ILE A 205 13.91 14.09 3.20
CA ILE A 205 14.09 14.40 4.62
C ILE A 205 14.91 15.67 4.72
N ALA A 206 14.26 16.78 5.04
CA ALA A 206 14.92 18.06 5.26
C ALA A 206 15.23 18.22 6.74
N VAL A 207 16.47 18.62 7.04
CA VAL A 207 16.99 18.71 8.41
C VAL A 207 17.64 20.07 8.59
N VAL A 208 17.27 20.78 9.66
CA VAL A 208 17.97 21.97 10.16
C VAL A 208 18.79 21.57 11.38
N GLY A 209 20.03 22.03 11.44
CA GLY A 209 20.99 21.76 12.52
C GLY A 209 22.43 21.85 12.04
N ASP A 210 23.39 21.54 12.93
CA ASP A 210 24.82 21.54 12.59
C ASP A 210 25.11 20.55 11.44
N SER A 211 25.34 21.09 10.24
CA SER A 211 25.52 20.26 9.05
C SER A 211 26.79 19.42 9.11
N LEU A 212 27.83 19.88 9.81
CA LEU A 212 29.09 19.13 9.95
C LEU A 212 28.85 17.91 10.83
N ARG A 213 28.17 18.08 11.96
CA ARG A 213 27.85 17.00 12.88
C ARG A 213 26.90 15.98 12.24
N ILE A 214 25.83 16.44 11.61
CA ILE A 214 24.87 15.57 10.90
C ILE A 214 25.57 14.79 9.79
N ARG A 215 26.44 15.43 8.99
CA ARG A 215 27.18 14.74 7.93
C ARG A 215 28.21 13.76 8.46
N ALA A 216 28.85 14.05 9.60
CA ALA A 216 29.76 13.12 10.24
C ALA A 216 29.01 11.84 10.65
N GLU A 217 27.82 11.97 11.22
CA GLU A 217 26.95 10.83 11.59
C GLU A 217 26.48 10.05 10.36
N LEU A 218 26.05 10.74 9.29
CA LEU A 218 25.63 10.10 8.04
C LEU A 218 26.79 9.41 7.29
N LYS A 219 28.04 9.78 7.56
CA LYS A 219 29.22 9.19 6.91
C LYS A 219 29.85 8.07 7.73
N ASN A 220 30.00 8.27 9.04
CA ASN A 220 30.81 7.41 9.90
C ASN A 220 30.01 6.76 11.05
N GLY A 221 28.81 7.25 11.32
CA GLY A 221 27.98 6.82 12.44
C GLY A 221 27.06 5.63 12.14
N GLU A 222 26.13 5.37 13.05
CA GLU A 222 25.12 4.32 12.89
C GLU A 222 24.17 4.63 11.74
N LEU A 223 23.81 5.91 11.55
CA LEU A 223 22.98 6.31 10.43
C LEU A 223 23.63 6.00 9.08
N GLY A 224 24.92 6.28 8.94
CA GLY A 224 25.66 5.94 7.71
C GLY A 224 25.65 4.43 7.44
N ARG A 225 25.85 3.60 8.49
CA ARG A 225 25.77 2.14 8.38
C ARG A 225 24.38 1.66 7.96
N LEU A 226 23.32 2.22 8.56
CA LEU A 226 21.94 1.91 8.20
C LEU A 226 21.68 2.21 6.71
N LEU A 227 22.03 3.40 6.23
CA LEU A 227 21.83 3.79 4.83
C LEU A 227 22.61 2.89 3.86
N LEU A 228 23.83 2.49 4.22
CA LEU A 228 24.62 1.53 3.43
C LEU A 228 23.98 0.14 3.42
N SER A 229 23.43 -0.32 4.54
CA SER A 229 22.69 -1.58 4.62
C SER A 229 21.45 -1.56 3.74
N LEU A 230 20.65 -0.49 3.82
CA LEU A 230 19.46 -0.31 2.99
C LEU A 230 19.79 -0.34 1.49
N LYS A 231 20.90 0.29 1.09
CA LYS A 231 21.39 0.25 -0.28
C LYS A 231 21.85 -1.15 -0.71
N ARG A 232 22.66 -1.82 0.12
CA ARG A 232 23.24 -3.13 -0.20
C ARG A 232 22.17 -4.24 -0.24
N ASP A 233 21.30 -4.27 0.76
CA ASP A 233 20.38 -5.38 0.99
C ASP A 233 19.09 -5.20 0.18
N TYR A 234 18.60 -3.95 0.09
CA TYR A 234 17.31 -3.64 -0.53
C TYR A 234 17.40 -2.77 -1.79
N GLY A 235 18.56 -2.19 -2.13
CA GLY A 235 18.71 -1.32 -3.29
C GLY A 235 18.19 0.11 -3.09
N ILE A 236 17.87 0.49 -1.84
CA ILE A 236 17.38 1.83 -1.50
C ILE A 236 18.56 2.80 -1.48
N SER A 237 18.55 3.79 -2.35
CA SER A 237 19.67 4.73 -2.49
C SER A 237 19.39 6.03 -1.73
N ALA A 238 20.35 6.46 -0.93
CA ALA A 238 20.32 7.75 -0.25
C ALA A 238 21.26 8.75 -0.95
N SER A 239 20.77 9.96 -1.24
CA SER A 239 21.63 11.10 -1.58
C SER A 239 21.54 12.16 -0.49
N ILE A 240 22.69 12.76 -0.16
CA ILE A 240 22.82 13.69 0.96
C ILE A 240 23.34 15.00 0.39
N THR A 241 22.56 16.07 0.51
CA THR A 241 22.89 17.39 -0.03
C THR A 241 22.96 18.41 1.11
N PRO A 242 24.15 18.91 1.47
CA PRO A 242 24.25 20.02 2.42
C PRO A 242 23.66 21.30 1.82
N LYS A 243 23.04 22.11 2.68
CA LYS A 243 22.45 23.40 2.30
C LYS A 243 22.82 24.43 3.35
N ARG A 244 23.24 25.61 2.90
CA ARG A 244 23.50 26.77 3.77
C ARG A 244 22.25 27.27 4.48
N SER A 245 21.09 27.05 3.87
CA SER A 245 19.79 27.34 4.47
C SER A 245 18.78 26.31 3.99
N VAL A 246 18.14 25.65 4.95
CA VAL A 246 16.96 24.80 4.80
C VAL A 246 15.86 25.49 5.58
N SER A 247 14.68 25.64 4.96
CA SER A 247 13.49 26.16 5.64
C SER A 247 12.50 25.03 5.83
N ILE A 248 12.05 24.84 7.06
CA ILE A 248 11.04 23.86 7.44
C ILE A 248 9.86 24.60 8.02
N ALA A 249 8.68 24.38 7.46
CA ALA A 249 7.44 24.98 7.95
C ALA A 249 7.14 24.57 9.40
N GLY A 250 6.26 25.34 10.06
CA GLY A 250 5.67 24.95 11.33
C GLY A 250 4.69 23.80 11.14
N HIS A 251 4.56 22.96 12.16
CA HIS A 251 3.46 22.03 12.29
C HIS A 251 2.17 22.80 12.63
N SER A 252 1.01 22.26 12.26
CA SER A 252 -0.27 22.88 12.63
C SER A 252 -0.49 22.77 14.14
N SER A 253 -0.85 23.87 14.80
CA SER A 253 -0.95 23.89 16.25
C SER A 253 -1.97 22.89 16.79
N THR A 254 -1.61 22.22 17.89
CA THR A 254 -2.50 21.27 18.57
C THR A 254 -3.53 22.03 19.42
N SER A 255 -4.82 21.80 19.16
CA SER A 255 -5.89 22.36 20.01
C SER A 255 -6.02 21.55 21.31
N LEU A 256 -5.88 22.20 22.47
CA LEU A 256 -6.15 21.57 23.76
C LEU A 256 -7.66 21.56 24.03
N ARG A 257 -8.22 20.38 24.36
CA ARG A 257 -9.65 20.23 24.71
C ARG A 257 -9.92 20.23 26.20
N TYR A 258 -9.04 19.58 26.97
CA TYR A 258 -9.24 19.34 28.40
C TYR A 258 -8.17 20.01 29.25
N ALA A 259 -6.94 20.12 28.75
CA ALA A 259 -5.86 20.78 29.45
C ALA A 259 -6.02 22.29 29.38
N SER A 260 -5.88 22.95 30.54
CA SER A 260 -5.80 24.41 30.66
C SER A 260 -4.46 24.82 31.23
N ARG A 261 -4.03 26.05 30.93
CA ARG A 261 -2.86 26.64 31.57
C ARG A 261 -3.12 26.71 33.09
N VAL A 262 -2.14 26.27 33.89
CA VAL A 262 -2.17 26.49 35.33
C VAL A 262 -2.01 27.99 35.58
N PRO A 263 -2.92 28.65 36.32
CA PRO A 263 -2.77 30.06 36.66
C PRO A 263 -1.40 30.31 37.33
N ALA A 264 -0.75 31.41 36.96
CA ALA A 264 0.51 31.85 37.56
C ALA A 264 0.29 32.37 38.98
#